data_AF-A0A349MJ18-F1
#
_entry.id   AF-A0A349MJ18-F1
#
_cell.length_a   1.000
_cell.length_b   1.000
_cell.length_c   1.000
_cell.angle_alpha   90.00
_cell.angle_beta   90.00
_cell.angle_gamma   90.00
#
_symmetry.space_group_name_H-M   'P 1'
#
loop_
_entity.id
_entity.type
_entity.pdbx_description
1 polymer ?
#
loop_
_entity_poly.entity_id
_entity_poly.type
_entity_poly.pdbx_seq_one_letter_code
_entity_poly.pdbx_strand_id
1 'polypeptide(L)'
;MAERDLYTAEQLAKIRATLQSNLGDETSNALQTLETRFTAKTEEKVDPDKQKKSKEEKAHVDVAAVVEEGNLKKLLTALHDVKENPVDRRTMVAAIIQHQEVKAFHLVEALSQVPGDKELVDSLVNGITSRKGVNPLIDALRHAEISPNSIKALAKGIAEQGTINHIIRAIATAPGNQPEAEIIWAMEIIGKGTMEQILEALNLLNSESQGTVVLATGLVNRKEIAVEPLVRALTSCKENAKASAILAVELTRQADLNSLVTLMEKYIADGTSAGEIIASRLVFRSLIERGRSKLLSKAARFVKGNSLAGKILAMGLVEQDDAMEMEKAFPRLSSHPVAQKMVAVGLHKKLGGLKALRLLGGTFFKISSFQEETNAATKEARAKYNHIVKDILGEDANAAKVSAREKLTQEMAKDKGGETGKKKK
;
A
#
# COMPACT_ATOMS: atom_id res chain seq x y z
N MET A 1 20.90 3.71 -23.46
CA MET A 1 19.92 2.63 -23.26
C MET A 1 19.91 2.33 -21.77
N ALA A 2 18.88 2.73 -21.05
CA ALA A 2 18.77 2.43 -19.62
C ALA A 2 18.53 0.92 -19.46
N GLU A 3 19.38 0.24 -18.68
CA GLU A 3 19.11 -1.13 -18.24
C GLU A 3 17.71 -1.14 -17.61
N ARG A 4 16.81 -1.96 -18.16
CA ARG A 4 15.49 -2.16 -17.58
C ARG A 4 15.71 -2.94 -16.28
N ASP A 5 15.38 -2.32 -15.15
CA ASP A 5 15.37 -2.94 -13.82
C ASP A 5 14.36 -4.10 -13.76
N LEU A 6 14.73 -5.26 -14.30
CA LEU A 6 13.97 -6.49 -14.18
C LEU A 6 14.24 -7.12 -12.81
N TYR A 7 13.19 -7.63 -12.16
CA TYR A 7 13.34 -8.36 -10.90
C TYR A 7 14.07 -9.68 -11.11
N THR A 8 14.94 -10.04 -10.18
CA THR A 8 15.57 -11.36 -10.10
C THR A 8 14.55 -12.42 -9.67
N ALA A 9 14.84 -13.69 -9.92
CA ALA A 9 13.99 -14.80 -9.48
C ALA A 9 13.77 -14.81 -7.94
N GLU A 10 14.80 -14.42 -7.18
CA GLU A 10 14.72 -14.26 -5.73
C GLU A 10 13.80 -13.11 -5.32
N GLN A 11 13.88 -11.96 -6.00
CA GLN A 11 12.96 -10.84 -5.78
C GLN A 11 11.51 -11.22 -6.09
N LEU A 12 11.27 -11.99 -7.17
CA LEU A 12 9.93 -12.49 -7.49
C LEU A 12 9.40 -13.45 -6.43
N ALA A 13 10.24 -14.35 -5.91
CA ALA A 13 9.86 -15.24 -4.81
C ALA A 13 9.51 -14.45 -3.52
N LYS A 14 10.29 -13.41 -3.21
CA LYS A 14 10.02 -12.52 -2.07
C LYS A 14 8.73 -11.71 -2.23
N ILE A 15 8.45 -11.21 -3.45
CA ILE A 15 7.18 -10.58 -3.78
C ILE A 15 6.04 -11.56 -3.52
N ARG A 16 6.12 -12.81 -4.02
CA ARG A 16 5.08 -13.83 -3.80
C ARG A 16 4.83 -14.11 -2.32
N ALA A 17 5.89 -14.36 -1.54
CA ALA A 17 5.76 -14.63 -0.11
C ALA A 17 5.10 -13.46 0.64
N THR A 18 5.47 -12.22 0.28
CA THR A 18 4.88 -11.02 0.86
C THR A 18 3.41 -10.85 0.45
N LEU A 19 3.07 -11.10 -0.81
CA LEU A 19 1.67 -11.01 -1.27
C LEU A 19 0.80 -12.10 -0.67
N GLN A 20 1.26 -13.34 -0.62
CA GLN A 20 0.50 -14.47 -0.06
C GLN A 20 0.18 -14.25 1.42
N SER A 21 1.14 -13.74 2.20
CA SER A 21 0.93 -13.44 3.62
C SER A 21 0.02 -12.23 3.86
N ASN A 22 0.02 -11.23 2.96
CA ASN A 22 -0.77 -10.01 3.13
C ASN A 22 -2.16 -10.07 2.48
N LEU A 23 -2.37 -10.85 1.43
CA LEU A 23 -3.63 -10.91 0.67
C LEU A 23 -4.44 -12.19 0.95
N GLY A 24 -3.85 -13.25 1.51
CA GLY A 24 -4.55 -14.52 1.80
C GLY A 24 -4.90 -15.35 0.56
N ASP A 25 -5.74 -16.39 0.73
CA ASP A 25 -6.08 -17.40 -0.29
C ASP A 25 -6.85 -16.85 -1.51
N GLU A 26 -7.41 -15.64 -1.41
CA GLU A 26 -8.19 -14.99 -2.46
C GLU A 26 -7.37 -14.63 -3.73
N THR A 27 -6.04 -14.81 -3.70
CA THR A 27 -5.13 -14.35 -4.76
C THR A 27 -4.35 -15.45 -5.49
N SER A 28 -4.59 -16.73 -5.16
CA SER A 28 -3.85 -17.87 -5.72
C SER A 28 -3.83 -17.91 -7.27
N ASN A 29 -4.94 -17.56 -7.92
CA ASN A 29 -5.04 -17.54 -9.39
C ASN A 29 -4.32 -16.33 -10.03
N ALA A 30 -4.32 -15.16 -9.38
CA ALA A 30 -3.62 -13.97 -9.90
C ALA A 30 -2.10 -14.11 -9.75
N LEU A 31 -1.64 -14.73 -8.66
CA LEU A 31 -0.22 -14.97 -8.36
C LEU A 31 0.41 -16.05 -9.26
N GLN A 32 -0.33 -17.09 -9.67
CA GLN A 32 0.16 -18.10 -10.62
C GLN A 32 0.50 -17.51 -12.00
N THR A 33 -0.11 -16.39 -12.38
CA THR A 33 0.11 -15.73 -13.69
C THR A 33 1.48 -15.00 -13.78
N LEU A 34 2.23 -14.91 -12.67
CA LEU A 34 3.60 -14.37 -12.67
C LEU A 34 4.59 -15.20 -13.49
N GLU A 35 4.44 -16.53 -13.56
CA GLU A 35 5.47 -17.41 -14.14
C GLU A 35 5.57 -17.35 -15.67
N THR A 36 4.48 -16.95 -16.34
CA THR A 36 4.36 -17.09 -17.80
C THR A 36 4.61 -15.80 -18.59
N ARG A 37 4.76 -14.64 -17.94
CA ARG A 37 4.74 -13.31 -18.62
C ARG A 37 6.09 -12.58 -18.70
N PHE A 38 7.20 -13.16 -18.24
CA PHE A 38 8.52 -12.50 -18.22
C PHE A 38 9.31 -12.50 -19.55
N THR A 39 8.69 -12.82 -20.68
CA THR A 39 9.32 -12.71 -22.01
C THR A 39 8.60 -11.67 -22.86
N ALA A 40 9.22 -10.50 -23.00
CA ALA A 40 8.68 -9.37 -23.74
C ALA A 40 8.72 -9.58 -25.26
N LYS A 41 7.68 -9.12 -25.98
CA LYS A 41 7.71 -8.88 -27.43
C LYS A 41 7.06 -7.54 -27.81
N THR A 42 7.53 -7.04 -28.95
CA THR A 42 7.56 -5.68 -29.49
C THR A 42 6.26 -5.19 -30.15
N GLU A 43 5.99 -3.88 -30.06
CA GLU A 43 4.84 -3.15 -30.64
C GLU A 43 5.10 -2.65 -32.07
N GLU A 44 4.02 -2.51 -32.87
CA GLU A 44 4.00 -1.81 -34.16
C GLU A 44 2.69 -0.97 -34.28
N LYS A 45 2.76 0.23 -34.89
CA LYS A 45 1.75 1.32 -34.86
C LYS A 45 0.87 1.38 -36.12
N VAL A 46 -0.41 1.79 -35.99
CA VAL A 46 -1.18 2.51 -37.05
C VAL A 46 -2.22 3.51 -36.46
N ASP A 47 -2.43 4.61 -37.19
CA ASP A 47 -3.19 5.87 -36.95
C ASP A 47 -4.66 5.84 -37.51
N PRO A 48 -5.65 6.62 -36.98
CA PRO A 48 -7.05 6.62 -37.48
C PRO A 48 -7.66 8.00 -37.85
N ASP A 49 -8.65 8.03 -38.77
CA ASP A 49 -9.65 9.11 -38.96
C ASP A 49 -10.78 8.62 -39.93
N LYS A 50 -12.07 9.04 -39.96
CA LYS A 50 -13.01 9.79 -39.10
C LYS A 50 -14.45 9.79 -39.72
N GLN A 51 -15.49 10.10 -38.90
CA GLN A 51 -16.83 10.73 -39.23
C GLN A 51 -17.98 9.87 -39.84
N LYS A 52 -19.31 10.11 -39.66
CA LYS A 52 -20.18 11.09 -38.94
C LYS A 52 -21.65 10.58 -38.86
N LYS A 53 -22.46 11.16 -37.95
CA LYS A 53 -23.87 10.86 -37.60
C LYS A 53 -24.94 11.52 -38.49
N SER A 54 -26.16 10.93 -38.50
CA SER A 54 -27.45 11.64 -38.62
C SER A 54 -28.55 10.85 -37.89
N LYS A 55 -29.50 11.58 -37.27
CA LYS A 55 -30.66 11.12 -36.46
C LYS A 55 -31.93 11.12 -37.32
N GLU A 56 -32.87 10.21 -37.05
CA GLU A 56 -34.30 10.42 -37.31
C GLU A 56 -35.18 9.50 -36.43
N GLU A 57 -36.45 9.86 -36.33
CA GLU A 57 -37.42 9.62 -35.24
C GLU A 57 -37.98 8.20 -35.11
N LYS A 58 -38.43 7.87 -33.89
CA LYS A 58 -38.78 6.52 -33.41
C LYS A 58 -40.08 5.97 -34.01
N ALA A 59 -39.94 4.89 -34.78
CA ALA A 59 -40.99 3.91 -35.04
C ALA A 59 -40.75 2.65 -34.16
N HIS A 60 -41.82 1.90 -33.89
CA HIS A 60 -41.72 0.58 -33.26
C HIS A 60 -40.78 -0.29 -34.10
N VAL A 61 -39.67 -0.74 -33.51
CA VAL A 61 -38.62 -1.46 -34.23
C VAL A 61 -39.05 -2.92 -34.44
N ASP A 62 -39.13 -3.36 -35.69
CA ASP A 62 -39.22 -4.78 -36.04
C ASP A 62 -37.80 -5.37 -36.03
N VAL A 63 -37.48 -6.09 -34.97
CA VAL A 63 -36.13 -6.62 -34.72
C VAL A 63 -35.74 -7.66 -35.76
N ALA A 64 -36.69 -8.46 -36.27
CA ALA A 64 -36.40 -9.47 -37.28
C ALA A 64 -36.01 -8.82 -38.61
N ALA A 65 -36.79 -7.82 -39.05
CA ALA A 65 -36.50 -7.07 -40.27
C ALA A 65 -35.15 -6.33 -40.21
N VAL A 66 -34.81 -5.73 -39.05
CA VAL A 66 -33.53 -5.02 -38.89
C VAL A 66 -32.33 -5.99 -38.88
N VAL A 67 -32.50 -7.20 -38.33
CA VAL A 67 -31.46 -8.23 -38.36
C VAL A 67 -31.27 -8.78 -39.78
N GLU A 68 -32.35 -9.03 -40.52
CA GLU A 68 -32.30 -9.49 -41.91
C GLU A 68 -31.67 -8.46 -42.86
N GLU A 69 -31.95 -7.16 -42.67
CA GLU A 69 -31.31 -6.10 -43.45
C GLU A 69 -29.78 -6.06 -43.28
N GLY A 70 -29.26 -6.61 -42.17
CA GLY A 70 -27.81 -6.75 -41.95
C GLY A 70 -27.04 -5.43 -41.97
N ASN A 71 -27.70 -4.29 -41.70
CA ASN A 71 -27.04 -2.99 -41.68
C ASN A 71 -26.57 -2.63 -40.25
N LEU A 72 -25.27 -2.57 -40.02
CA LEU A 72 -24.69 -2.30 -38.70
C LEU A 72 -25.19 -1.00 -38.05
N LYS A 73 -25.35 0.08 -38.83
CA LYS A 73 -25.81 1.37 -38.29
C LYS A 73 -27.26 1.27 -37.82
N LYS A 74 -28.11 0.57 -38.57
CA LYS A 74 -29.50 0.31 -38.17
C LYS A 74 -29.55 -0.59 -36.94
N LEU A 75 -28.73 -1.64 -36.87
CA LEU A 75 -28.59 -2.48 -35.68
C LEU A 75 -28.16 -1.67 -34.44
N LEU A 76 -27.15 -0.80 -34.53
CA LEU A 76 -26.74 0.02 -33.38
C LEU A 76 -27.80 1.05 -32.95
N THR A 77 -28.60 1.54 -33.91
CA THR A 77 -29.67 2.51 -33.63
C THR A 77 -30.86 1.82 -32.98
N ALA A 78 -31.29 0.68 -33.52
CA ALA A 78 -32.40 -0.10 -33.01
C ALA A 78 -32.15 -0.61 -31.57
N LEU A 79 -30.89 -0.89 -31.18
CA LEU A 79 -30.57 -1.37 -29.84
C LEU A 79 -31.00 -0.35 -28.77
N HIS A 80 -30.92 0.94 -29.12
CA HIS A 80 -31.32 2.04 -28.25
C HIS A 80 -32.84 2.08 -28.02
N ASP A 81 -33.61 1.59 -28.99
CA ASP A 81 -35.07 1.70 -28.99
C ASP A 81 -35.76 0.48 -28.38
N VAL A 82 -35.07 -0.67 -28.33
CA VAL A 82 -35.59 -1.95 -27.84
C VAL A 82 -35.38 -2.13 -26.32
N LYS A 83 -35.33 -1.04 -25.54
CA LYS A 83 -34.91 -1.08 -24.12
C LYS A 83 -35.73 -2.00 -23.22
N GLU A 84 -37.02 -2.17 -23.52
CA GLU A 84 -38.00 -2.83 -22.64
C GLU A 84 -38.17 -4.33 -22.88
N ASN A 85 -37.77 -4.86 -24.05
CA ASN A 85 -37.87 -6.29 -24.35
C ASN A 85 -36.50 -7.01 -24.23
N PRO A 86 -36.30 -7.86 -23.20
CA PRO A 86 -35.02 -8.53 -22.98
C PRO A 86 -34.67 -9.56 -24.07
N VAL A 87 -35.66 -10.20 -24.70
CA VAL A 87 -35.42 -11.18 -25.76
C VAL A 87 -34.90 -10.49 -27.01
N ASP A 88 -35.57 -9.41 -27.42
CA ASP A 88 -35.19 -8.65 -28.60
C ASP A 88 -33.81 -8.00 -28.43
N ARG A 89 -33.48 -7.50 -27.23
CA ARG A 89 -32.14 -6.98 -26.90
C ARG A 89 -31.06 -8.05 -27.05
N ARG A 90 -31.31 -9.28 -26.59
CA ARG A 90 -30.37 -10.40 -26.75
C ARG A 90 -30.15 -10.72 -28.21
N THR A 91 -31.22 -10.83 -29.00
CA THR A 91 -31.14 -11.08 -30.43
C THR A 91 -30.34 -9.99 -31.16
N MET A 92 -30.59 -8.72 -30.82
CA MET A 92 -29.86 -7.60 -31.38
C MET A 92 -28.37 -7.61 -31.02
N VAL A 93 -28.02 -7.83 -29.75
CA VAL A 93 -26.62 -7.90 -29.31
C VAL A 93 -25.89 -9.04 -30.02
N ALA A 94 -26.52 -10.20 -30.14
CA ALA A 94 -25.95 -11.34 -30.88
C ALA A 94 -25.69 -10.99 -32.35
N ALA A 95 -26.66 -10.35 -33.02
CA ALA A 95 -26.51 -9.91 -34.40
C ALA A 95 -25.38 -8.89 -34.58
N ILE A 96 -25.26 -7.92 -33.66
CA ILE A 96 -24.17 -6.92 -33.67
C ILE A 96 -22.80 -7.59 -33.49
N ILE A 97 -22.67 -8.55 -32.57
CA ILE A 97 -21.40 -9.26 -32.32
C ILE A 97 -20.96 -10.05 -33.55
N GLN A 98 -21.90 -10.72 -34.24
CA GLN A 98 -21.64 -11.59 -35.38
C GLN A 98 -21.53 -10.86 -36.73
N HIS A 99 -21.89 -9.58 -36.80
CA HIS A 99 -21.84 -8.79 -38.02
C HIS A 99 -20.42 -8.75 -38.60
N GLN A 100 -20.24 -8.79 -39.93
CA GLN A 100 -18.91 -8.89 -40.54
C GLN A 100 -18.06 -7.61 -40.41
N GLU A 101 -18.69 -6.43 -40.53
CA GLU A 101 -18.00 -5.13 -40.49
C GLU A 101 -17.81 -4.55 -39.08
N VAL A 102 -18.25 -5.26 -38.05
CA VAL A 102 -18.23 -4.74 -36.68
C VAL A 102 -16.78 -4.60 -36.20
N LYS A 103 -16.52 -3.51 -35.46
CA LYS A 103 -15.21 -3.16 -34.91
C LYS A 103 -15.36 -3.01 -33.40
N ALA A 104 -14.25 -2.98 -32.67
CA ALA A 104 -14.29 -2.90 -31.20
C ALA A 104 -15.06 -1.67 -30.70
N PHE A 105 -14.90 -0.49 -31.34
CA PHE A 105 -15.64 0.72 -30.95
C PHE A 105 -17.15 0.61 -31.18
N HIS A 106 -17.62 -0.14 -32.20
CA HIS A 106 -19.04 -0.40 -32.40
C HIS A 106 -19.62 -1.23 -31.24
N LEU A 107 -18.84 -2.16 -30.68
CA LEU A 107 -19.27 -2.92 -29.49
C LEU A 107 -19.26 -2.07 -28.22
N VAL A 108 -18.31 -1.13 -28.08
CA VAL A 108 -18.32 -0.16 -26.97
C VAL A 108 -19.57 0.72 -27.06
N GLU A 109 -19.95 1.15 -28.26
CA GLU A 109 -21.20 1.89 -28.49
C GLU A 109 -22.42 1.04 -28.09
N ALA A 110 -22.49 -0.22 -28.50
CA ALA A 110 -23.55 -1.14 -28.08
C ALA A 110 -23.57 -1.35 -26.55
N LEU A 111 -22.39 -1.49 -25.92
CA LEU A 111 -22.24 -1.67 -24.47
C LEU A 111 -22.81 -0.48 -23.68
N SER A 112 -22.59 0.75 -24.17
CA SER A 112 -23.14 1.96 -23.55
C SER A 112 -24.68 2.01 -23.55
N GLN A 113 -25.34 1.22 -24.43
CA GLN A 113 -26.79 1.19 -24.58
C GLN A 113 -27.47 0.08 -23.79
N VAL A 114 -26.69 -0.82 -23.17
CA VAL A 114 -27.22 -1.92 -22.34
C VAL A 114 -26.87 -1.80 -20.85
N PRO A 115 -26.97 -0.61 -20.22
CA PRO A 115 -26.69 -0.49 -18.80
C PRO A 115 -27.69 -1.35 -18.01
N GLY A 116 -27.20 -2.15 -17.07
CA GLY A 116 -28.04 -2.92 -16.15
C GLY A 116 -28.31 -4.39 -16.51
N ASP A 117 -27.91 -4.86 -17.70
CA ASP A 117 -28.02 -6.29 -18.06
C ASP A 117 -26.66 -6.96 -18.04
N LYS A 118 -26.39 -7.71 -16.95
CA LYS A 118 -25.10 -8.36 -16.71
C LYS A 118 -24.70 -9.35 -17.82
N GLU A 119 -25.64 -10.13 -18.33
CA GLU A 119 -25.36 -11.17 -19.35
C GLU A 119 -25.02 -10.54 -20.71
N LEU A 120 -25.71 -9.46 -21.06
CA LEU A 120 -25.43 -8.70 -22.28
C LEU A 120 -24.08 -7.96 -22.18
N VAL A 121 -23.79 -7.39 -21.01
CA VAL A 121 -22.48 -6.76 -20.72
C VAL A 121 -21.35 -7.77 -20.89
N ASP A 122 -21.47 -8.97 -20.31
CA ASP A 122 -20.46 -10.03 -20.44
C ASP A 122 -20.27 -10.46 -21.89
N SER A 123 -21.36 -10.61 -22.65
CA SER A 123 -21.32 -11.00 -24.06
C SER A 123 -20.60 -9.96 -24.93
N LEU A 124 -20.93 -8.67 -24.74
CA LEU A 124 -20.31 -7.57 -25.47
C LEU A 124 -18.84 -7.40 -25.09
N VAL A 125 -18.50 -7.52 -23.80
CA VAL A 125 -17.12 -7.44 -23.33
C VAL A 125 -16.27 -8.57 -23.92
N ASN A 126 -16.77 -9.81 -23.95
CA ASN A 126 -16.08 -10.91 -24.65
C ASN A 126 -15.85 -10.61 -26.14
N GLY A 127 -16.84 -10.00 -26.80
CA GLY A 127 -16.71 -9.50 -28.17
C GLY A 127 -15.65 -8.40 -28.32
N ILE A 128 -15.49 -7.53 -27.33
CA ILE A 128 -14.46 -6.47 -27.33
C ILE A 128 -13.07 -7.08 -27.09
N THR A 129 -12.92 -7.97 -26.11
CA THR A 129 -11.63 -8.59 -25.75
C THR A 129 -11.09 -9.52 -26.82
N SER A 130 -11.96 -10.12 -27.64
CA SER A 130 -11.56 -10.95 -28.79
C SER A 130 -11.06 -10.11 -29.98
N ARG A 131 -11.16 -8.79 -29.90
CA ARG A 131 -10.71 -7.85 -30.95
C ARG A 131 -9.48 -7.07 -30.47
N LYS A 132 -8.62 -6.70 -31.43
CA LYS A 132 -7.44 -5.88 -31.15
C LYS A 132 -7.84 -4.42 -30.92
N GLY A 133 -7.26 -3.79 -29.90
CA GLY A 133 -7.37 -2.36 -29.67
C GLY A 133 -7.47 -2.02 -28.19
N VAL A 134 -6.47 -1.32 -27.66
CA VAL A 134 -6.42 -0.96 -26.23
C VAL A 134 -7.42 0.14 -25.86
N ASN A 135 -7.64 1.13 -26.72
CA ASN A 135 -8.56 2.23 -26.41
C ASN A 135 -10.02 1.74 -26.25
N PRO A 136 -10.56 0.89 -27.14
CA PRO A 136 -11.88 0.28 -26.92
C PRO A 136 -11.99 -0.51 -25.60
N LEU A 137 -10.92 -1.19 -25.16
CA LEU A 137 -10.92 -1.89 -23.88
C LEU A 137 -11.02 -0.93 -22.69
N ILE A 138 -10.28 0.19 -22.75
CA ILE A 138 -10.33 1.23 -21.71
C ILE A 138 -11.70 1.90 -21.68
N ASP A 139 -12.25 2.26 -22.84
CA ASP A 139 -13.56 2.92 -22.94
C ASP A 139 -14.68 2.01 -22.41
N ALA A 140 -14.57 0.70 -22.62
CA ALA A 140 -15.53 -0.28 -22.12
C ALA A 140 -15.61 -0.35 -20.58
N LEU A 141 -14.54 -0.01 -19.85
CA LEU A 141 -14.52 -0.06 -18.38
C LEU A 141 -15.64 0.79 -17.75
N ARG A 142 -15.98 1.92 -18.38
CA ARG A 142 -17.02 2.85 -17.91
C ARG A 142 -18.43 2.25 -17.89
N HIS A 143 -18.62 1.16 -18.62
CA HIS A 143 -19.93 0.56 -18.84
C HIS A 143 -20.03 -0.87 -18.28
N ALA A 144 -18.94 -1.41 -17.72
CA ALA A 144 -18.86 -2.79 -17.25
C ALA A 144 -19.00 -2.97 -15.73
N GLU A 145 -19.31 -1.90 -14.99
CA GLU A 145 -19.36 -1.89 -13.51
C GLU A 145 -20.25 -2.99 -12.90
N ILE A 146 -21.36 -3.33 -13.57
CA ILE A 146 -22.30 -4.35 -13.09
C ILE A 146 -21.74 -5.78 -13.12
N SER A 147 -20.63 -6.02 -13.83
CA SER A 147 -20.03 -7.34 -13.93
C SER A 147 -18.53 -7.33 -13.58
N PRO A 148 -18.17 -7.84 -12.38
CA PRO A 148 -16.77 -8.03 -12.01
C PRO A 148 -16.00 -8.93 -12.98
N ASN A 149 -16.66 -9.93 -13.57
CA ASN A 149 -16.06 -10.81 -14.58
C ASN A 149 -15.68 -10.04 -15.85
N SER A 150 -16.55 -9.15 -16.31
CA SER A 150 -16.26 -8.27 -17.44
C SER A 150 -15.09 -7.33 -17.13
N ILE A 151 -15.08 -6.69 -15.96
CA ILE A 151 -13.99 -5.82 -15.54
C ILE A 151 -12.66 -6.58 -15.49
N LYS A 152 -12.65 -7.82 -14.96
CA LYS A 152 -11.48 -8.70 -14.96
C LYS A 152 -11.00 -9.04 -16.38
N ALA A 153 -11.92 -9.38 -17.28
CA ALA A 153 -11.59 -9.71 -18.66
C ALA A 153 -10.99 -8.50 -19.40
N LEU A 154 -11.58 -7.31 -19.22
CA LEU A 154 -11.04 -6.05 -19.73
C LEU A 154 -9.66 -5.75 -19.14
N ALA A 155 -9.49 -5.91 -17.83
CA ALA A 155 -8.20 -5.70 -17.17
C ALA A 155 -7.10 -6.59 -17.73
N LYS A 156 -7.41 -7.88 -17.95
CA LYS A 156 -6.50 -8.84 -18.59
C LYS A 156 -6.16 -8.41 -20.02
N GLY A 157 -7.16 -8.05 -20.82
CA GLY A 157 -6.96 -7.60 -22.20
C GLY A 157 -6.09 -6.33 -22.29
N ILE A 158 -6.32 -5.36 -21.40
CA ILE A 158 -5.52 -4.13 -21.32
C ILE A 158 -4.08 -4.44 -20.90
N ALA A 159 -3.87 -5.33 -19.93
CA ALA A 159 -2.53 -5.75 -19.52
C ALA A 159 -1.77 -6.48 -20.64
N GLU A 160 -2.46 -7.24 -21.48
CA GLU A 160 -1.86 -7.99 -22.59
C GLU A 160 -1.56 -7.11 -23.81
N GLN A 161 -2.41 -6.12 -24.11
CA GLN A 161 -2.32 -5.31 -25.33
C GLN A 161 -1.76 -3.90 -25.10
N GLY A 162 -1.73 -3.40 -23.86
CA GLY A 162 -1.45 -2.01 -23.53
C GLY A 162 -0.06 -1.75 -22.96
N THR A 163 0.52 -0.61 -23.33
CA THR A 163 1.59 0.04 -22.55
C THR A 163 1.18 0.32 -21.10
N ILE A 164 2.17 0.58 -20.23
CA ILE A 164 1.93 1.01 -18.85
C ILE A 164 1.08 2.29 -18.76
N ASN A 165 1.23 3.24 -19.68
CA ASN A 165 0.41 4.46 -19.70
C ASN A 165 -1.06 4.15 -20.01
N HIS A 166 -1.33 3.11 -20.80
CA HIS A 166 -2.69 2.62 -21.01
C HIS A 166 -3.28 2.01 -19.74
N ILE A 167 -2.47 1.28 -18.97
CA ILE A 167 -2.89 0.69 -17.70
C ILE A 167 -3.17 1.78 -16.65
N ILE A 168 -2.31 2.80 -16.56
CA ILE A 168 -2.54 3.97 -15.68
C ILE A 168 -3.85 4.68 -16.07
N ARG A 169 -4.10 4.90 -17.37
CA ARG A 169 -5.38 5.44 -17.85
C ARG A 169 -6.56 4.53 -17.52
N ALA A 170 -6.37 3.21 -17.59
CA ALA A 170 -7.40 2.23 -17.23
C ALA A 170 -7.75 2.32 -15.74
N ILE A 171 -6.76 2.39 -14.84
CA ILE A 171 -6.97 2.60 -13.40
C ILE A 171 -7.78 3.88 -13.15
N ALA A 172 -7.41 4.98 -13.81
CA ALA A 172 -8.13 6.25 -13.67
C ALA A 172 -9.57 6.24 -14.24
N THR A 173 -9.87 5.30 -15.14
CA THR A 173 -11.17 5.21 -15.82
C THR A 173 -12.09 4.15 -15.19
N ALA A 174 -11.51 3.15 -14.53
CA ALA A 174 -12.23 2.02 -13.99
C ALA A 174 -13.15 2.44 -12.82
N PRO A 175 -14.30 1.77 -12.66
CA PRO A 175 -15.06 1.88 -11.43
C PRO A 175 -14.21 1.40 -10.25
N GLY A 176 -14.38 2.03 -9.09
CA GLY A 176 -13.65 1.65 -7.88
C GLY A 176 -14.05 0.28 -7.34
N ASN A 177 -13.30 -0.21 -6.35
CA ASN A 177 -13.56 -1.46 -5.63
C ASN A 177 -13.50 -2.71 -6.52
N GLN A 178 -12.52 -2.79 -7.42
CA GLN A 178 -12.34 -3.91 -8.34
C GLN A 178 -11.03 -4.65 -8.03
N PRO A 179 -10.95 -5.38 -6.90
CA PRO A 179 -9.68 -5.88 -6.37
C PRO A 179 -8.91 -6.75 -7.36
N GLU A 180 -9.59 -7.64 -8.10
CA GLU A 180 -8.93 -8.51 -9.07
C GLU A 180 -8.33 -7.75 -10.26
N ALA A 181 -9.04 -6.76 -10.80
CA ALA A 181 -8.55 -5.93 -11.91
C ALA A 181 -7.38 -5.04 -11.46
N GLU A 182 -7.50 -4.44 -10.29
CA GLU A 182 -6.44 -3.63 -9.70
C GLU A 182 -5.18 -4.46 -9.42
N ILE A 183 -5.31 -5.70 -8.96
CA ILE A 183 -4.17 -6.63 -8.81
C ILE A 183 -3.54 -6.91 -10.18
N ILE A 184 -4.32 -7.24 -11.21
CA ILE A 184 -3.80 -7.51 -12.56
C ILE A 184 -2.99 -6.32 -13.08
N TRP A 185 -3.53 -5.11 -12.97
CA TRP A 185 -2.84 -3.89 -13.39
C TRP A 185 -1.60 -3.60 -12.56
N ALA A 186 -1.70 -3.73 -11.22
CA ALA A 186 -0.59 -3.51 -10.33
C ALA A 186 0.58 -4.46 -10.63
N MET A 187 0.30 -5.74 -10.87
CA MET A 187 1.30 -6.75 -11.23
C MET A 187 2.02 -6.40 -12.55
N GLU A 188 1.27 -5.94 -13.54
CA GLU A 188 1.82 -5.55 -14.84
C GLU A 188 2.69 -4.28 -14.73
N ILE A 189 2.24 -3.29 -13.95
CA ILE A 189 3.01 -2.07 -13.65
C ILE A 189 4.29 -2.40 -12.89
N ILE A 190 4.24 -3.31 -11.93
CA ILE A 190 5.44 -3.77 -11.21
C ILE A 190 6.45 -4.32 -12.21
N GLY A 191 6.02 -5.23 -13.08
CA GLY A 191 6.89 -5.95 -14.01
C GLY A 191 7.47 -5.10 -15.15
N LYS A 192 6.75 -4.08 -15.64
CA LYS A 192 7.17 -3.30 -16.82
C LYS A 192 7.26 -1.79 -16.60
N GLY A 193 6.73 -1.26 -15.50
CA GLY A 193 6.66 0.17 -15.21
C GLY A 193 7.98 0.75 -14.70
N THR A 194 8.09 2.07 -14.81
CA THR A 194 9.13 2.86 -14.13
C THR A 194 8.72 3.16 -12.69
N MET A 195 9.68 3.68 -11.91
CA MET A 195 9.41 4.12 -10.53
C MET A 195 8.27 5.14 -10.45
N GLU A 196 8.32 6.18 -11.27
CA GLU A 196 7.29 7.22 -11.27
C GLU A 196 5.93 6.69 -11.72
N GLN A 197 5.88 5.73 -12.64
CA GLN A 197 4.63 5.08 -13.03
C GLN A 197 4.03 4.23 -11.91
N ILE A 198 4.84 3.59 -11.06
CA ILE A 198 4.36 2.92 -9.85
C ILE A 198 3.78 3.94 -8.88
N LEU A 199 4.48 5.05 -8.65
CA LEU A 199 4.02 6.11 -7.73
C LEU A 199 2.75 6.80 -8.26
N GLU A 200 2.63 7.02 -9.56
CA GLU A 200 1.43 7.54 -10.20
C GLU A 200 0.26 6.58 -10.02
N ALA A 201 0.46 5.28 -10.28
CA ALA A 201 -0.58 4.27 -10.09
C ALA A 201 -1.02 4.14 -8.63
N LEU A 202 -0.09 4.24 -7.67
CA LEU A 202 -0.41 4.27 -6.23
C LEU A 202 -1.32 5.44 -5.84
N ASN A 203 -1.18 6.59 -6.52
CA ASN A 203 -2.03 7.76 -6.26
C ASN A 203 -3.42 7.64 -6.90
N LEU A 204 -3.58 6.80 -7.93
CA LEU A 204 -4.84 6.62 -8.64
C LEU A 204 -5.69 5.48 -8.07
N LEU A 205 -5.06 4.46 -7.48
CA LEU A 205 -5.78 3.37 -6.84
C LEU A 205 -6.48 3.85 -5.56
N ASN A 206 -7.57 3.17 -5.20
CA ASN A 206 -8.19 3.37 -3.91
C ASN A 206 -7.17 3.05 -2.81
N SER A 207 -7.02 3.96 -1.83
CA SER A 207 -6.06 3.82 -0.75
C SER A 207 -6.23 2.49 -0.01
N GLU A 208 -7.44 1.99 0.17
CA GLU A 208 -7.70 0.74 0.92
C GLU A 208 -7.54 -0.53 0.06
N SER A 209 -7.23 -0.39 -1.23
CA SER A 209 -7.33 -1.50 -2.16
C SER A 209 -6.21 -2.53 -2.06
N GLN A 210 -6.49 -3.75 -2.54
CA GLN A 210 -5.50 -4.81 -2.64
C GLN A 210 -4.43 -4.50 -3.70
N GLY A 211 -4.78 -3.77 -4.77
CA GLY A 211 -3.82 -3.29 -5.77
C GLY A 211 -2.76 -2.37 -5.17
N THR A 212 -3.14 -1.52 -4.20
CA THR A 212 -2.20 -0.66 -3.47
C THR A 212 -1.18 -1.46 -2.66
N VAL A 213 -1.61 -2.56 -2.03
CA VAL A 213 -0.70 -3.50 -1.33
C VAL A 213 0.26 -4.16 -2.30
N VAL A 214 -0.23 -4.55 -3.48
CA VAL A 214 0.59 -5.14 -4.55
C VAL A 214 1.67 -4.15 -5.00
N LEU A 215 1.29 -2.92 -5.36
CA LEU A 215 2.24 -1.89 -5.78
C LEU A 215 3.27 -1.56 -4.69
N ALA A 216 2.85 -1.43 -3.42
CA ALA A 216 3.77 -1.21 -2.31
C ALA A 216 4.78 -2.36 -2.15
N THR A 217 4.33 -3.61 -2.34
CA THR A 217 5.20 -4.79 -2.32
C THR A 217 6.18 -4.79 -3.48
N GLY A 218 5.72 -4.51 -4.69
CA GLY A 218 6.58 -4.44 -5.87
C GLY A 218 7.61 -3.32 -5.74
N LEU A 219 7.19 -2.16 -5.22
CA LEU A 219 8.07 -1.05 -4.91
C LEU A 219 9.21 -1.53 -4.01
N VAL A 220 8.97 -1.94 -2.75
CA VAL A 220 10.05 -2.30 -1.81
C VAL A 220 10.99 -3.42 -2.27
N ASN A 221 10.60 -4.21 -3.27
CA ASN A 221 11.43 -5.29 -3.81
C ASN A 221 12.28 -4.88 -5.02
N ARG A 222 12.21 -3.63 -5.49
CA ARG A 222 13.16 -3.15 -6.51
C ARG A 222 14.56 -3.00 -5.94
N LYS A 223 15.54 -3.15 -6.82
CA LYS A 223 16.93 -2.93 -6.47
C LYS A 223 17.17 -1.44 -6.19
N GLU A 224 17.93 -1.13 -5.14
CA GLU A 224 18.46 0.21 -4.86
C GLU A 224 17.42 1.34 -4.85
N ILE A 225 16.29 1.13 -4.18
CA ILE A 225 15.34 2.22 -3.95
C ILE A 225 15.92 3.26 -2.99
N ALA A 226 15.79 4.53 -3.36
CA ALA A 226 16.04 5.64 -2.46
C ALA A 226 14.90 5.83 -1.45
N VAL A 227 15.21 6.47 -0.31
CA VAL A 227 14.23 6.76 0.74
C VAL A 227 13.06 7.62 0.22
N GLU A 228 13.31 8.59 -0.65
CA GLU A 228 12.28 9.54 -1.12
C GLU A 228 11.07 8.87 -1.80
N PRO A 229 11.24 7.98 -2.81
CA PRO A 229 10.14 7.20 -3.37
C PRO A 229 9.32 6.44 -2.32
N LEU A 230 9.96 5.85 -1.31
CA LEU A 230 9.25 5.14 -0.24
C LEU A 230 8.37 6.08 0.60
N VAL A 231 8.85 7.29 0.88
CA VAL A 231 8.08 8.31 1.62
C VAL A 231 6.90 8.82 0.80
N ARG A 232 7.09 9.06 -0.51
CA ARG A 232 6.00 9.43 -1.42
C ARG A 232 4.94 8.33 -1.50
N ALA A 233 5.36 7.08 -1.65
CA ALA A 233 4.46 5.94 -1.64
C ALA A 233 3.68 5.82 -0.33
N LEU A 234 4.37 5.97 0.81
CA LEU A 234 3.74 5.87 2.13
C LEU A 234 2.68 6.95 2.34
N THR A 235 2.92 8.16 1.84
CA THR A 235 1.95 9.25 1.89
C THR A 235 0.68 8.91 1.08
N SER A 236 0.85 8.19 -0.02
CA SER A 236 -0.24 7.81 -0.93
C SER A 236 -1.12 6.68 -0.36
N CYS A 237 -0.54 5.80 0.47
CA CYS A 237 -1.24 4.62 1.02
C CYS A 237 -1.30 4.57 2.55
N LYS A 238 -1.20 5.71 3.23
CA LYS A 238 -1.18 5.81 4.70
C LYS A 238 -2.41 5.19 5.39
N GLU A 239 -3.57 5.20 4.74
CA GLU A 239 -4.81 4.62 5.25
C GLU A 239 -4.87 3.09 5.05
N ASN A 240 -4.00 2.54 4.19
CA ASN A 240 -3.87 1.11 4.00
C ASN A 240 -2.95 0.50 5.05
N ALA A 241 -3.50 -0.12 6.09
CA ALA A 241 -2.70 -0.71 7.16
C ALA A 241 -1.64 -1.72 6.66
N LYS A 242 -1.93 -2.46 5.58
CA LYS A 242 -1.01 -3.47 5.02
C LYS A 242 0.08 -2.81 4.16
N ALA A 243 -0.31 -1.98 3.20
CA ALA A 243 0.66 -1.31 2.32
C ALA A 243 1.59 -0.37 3.09
N SER A 244 1.05 0.39 4.05
CA SER A 244 1.84 1.29 4.91
C SER A 244 2.82 0.50 5.79
N ALA A 245 2.44 -0.66 6.31
CA ALA A 245 3.34 -1.52 7.08
C ALA A 245 4.51 -2.04 6.22
N ILE A 246 4.25 -2.49 5.00
CA ILE A 246 5.27 -2.96 4.06
C ILE A 246 6.31 -1.85 3.79
N LEU A 247 5.84 -0.63 3.50
CA LEU A 247 6.72 0.51 3.26
C LEU A 247 7.47 0.95 4.52
N ALA A 248 6.81 0.93 5.68
CA ALA A 248 7.44 1.28 6.95
C ALA A 248 8.58 0.32 7.31
N VAL A 249 8.42 -0.99 7.09
CA VAL A 249 9.50 -1.97 7.29
C VAL A 249 10.70 -1.62 6.43
N GLU A 250 10.51 -1.36 5.15
CA GLU A 250 11.64 -1.04 4.27
C GLU A 250 12.29 0.30 4.62
N LEU A 251 11.50 1.32 4.95
CA LEU A 251 12.00 2.60 5.47
C LEU A 251 12.85 2.42 6.73
N THR A 252 12.45 1.53 7.66
CA THR A 252 13.24 1.26 8.88
C THR A 252 14.57 0.55 8.64
N ARG A 253 14.78 -0.02 7.44
CA ARG A 253 16.05 -0.62 7.01
C ARG A 253 16.97 0.41 6.37
N GLN A 254 16.42 1.34 5.60
CA GLN A 254 17.19 2.27 4.77
C GLN A 254 17.41 3.65 5.42
N ALA A 255 16.40 4.17 6.11
CA ALA A 255 16.44 5.53 6.66
C ALA A 255 17.21 5.57 7.99
N ASP A 256 17.93 6.66 8.23
CA ASP A 256 18.54 6.92 9.52
C ASP A 256 17.49 7.28 10.59
N LEU A 257 17.87 7.17 11.86
CA LEU A 257 16.94 7.38 12.97
C LEU A 257 16.34 8.80 13.03
N ASN A 258 17.04 9.84 12.56
CA ASN A 258 16.46 11.19 12.54
C ASN A 258 15.40 11.31 11.45
N SER A 259 15.64 10.68 10.29
CA SER A 259 14.64 10.58 9.23
C SER A 259 13.40 9.85 9.72
N LEU A 260 13.54 8.76 10.47
CA LEU A 260 12.41 8.04 11.09
C LEU A 260 11.59 8.92 12.04
N VAL A 261 12.23 9.78 12.85
CA VAL A 261 11.51 10.75 13.70
C VAL A 261 10.73 11.77 12.84
N THR A 262 11.33 12.23 11.74
CA THR A 262 10.67 13.17 10.81
C THR A 262 9.48 12.53 10.09
N LEU A 263 9.55 11.22 9.81
CA LEU A 263 8.44 10.47 9.25
C LEU A 263 7.23 10.41 10.19
N MET A 264 7.48 10.16 11.49
CA MET A 264 6.42 10.22 12.51
C MET A 264 5.81 11.61 12.66
N GLU A 265 6.57 12.68 12.41
CA GLU A 265 6.07 14.05 12.48
C GLU A 265 5.13 14.40 11.32
N LYS A 266 5.50 14.04 10.09
CA LYS A 266 4.90 14.63 8.88
C LYS A 266 4.00 13.69 8.09
N TYR A 267 4.27 12.38 8.12
CA TYR A 267 3.75 11.46 7.11
C TYR A 267 2.95 10.29 7.67
N ILE A 268 3.05 10.03 8.97
CA ILE A 268 2.51 8.80 9.57
C ILE A 268 1.66 9.15 10.77
N ALA A 269 0.40 8.73 10.74
CA ALA A 269 -0.45 8.77 11.92
C ALA A 269 0.01 7.71 12.92
N ASP A 270 0.15 8.10 14.18
CA ASP A 270 0.66 7.27 15.26
C ASP A 270 -0.28 6.11 15.64
N GLY A 271 -1.56 6.20 15.27
CA GLY A 271 -2.53 5.11 15.37
C GLY A 271 -2.43 4.03 14.27
N THR A 272 -1.48 4.13 13.34
CA THR A 272 -1.32 3.18 12.22
C THR A 272 -0.26 2.12 12.49
N SER A 273 -0.36 0.97 11.80
CA SER A 273 0.68 -0.07 11.81
C SER A 273 2.06 0.47 11.45
N ALA A 274 2.15 1.41 10.50
CA ALA A 274 3.40 2.07 10.14
C ALA A 274 4.00 2.87 11.31
N GLY A 275 3.15 3.58 12.06
CA GLY A 275 3.54 4.30 13.27
C GLY A 275 4.08 3.36 14.35
N GLU A 276 3.42 2.24 14.57
CA GLU A 276 3.86 1.20 15.51
C GLU A 276 5.21 0.59 15.11
N ILE A 277 5.42 0.31 13.82
CA ILE A 277 6.68 -0.26 13.29
C ILE A 277 7.84 0.70 13.48
N ILE A 278 7.65 1.97 13.14
CA ILE A 278 8.71 2.99 13.27
C ILE A 278 9.01 3.30 14.74
N ALA A 279 7.98 3.40 15.58
CA ALA A 279 8.16 3.55 17.03
C ALA A 279 8.97 2.39 17.61
N SER A 280 8.63 1.15 17.23
CA SER A 280 9.36 -0.05 17.66
C SER A 280 10.82 -0.04 17.19
N ARG A 281 11.08 0.37 15.94
CA ARG A 281 12.45 0.50 15.42
C ARG A 281 13.27 1.52 16.21
N LEU A 282 12.70 2.70 16.47
CA LEU A 282 13.34 3.76 17.24
C LEU A 282 13.70 3.27 18.65
N VAL A 283 12.76 2.58 19.32
CA VAL A 283 12.99 2.01 20.65
C VAL A 283 14.08 0.95 20.61
N PHE A 284 13.98 -0.04 19.71
CA PHE A 284 14.98 -1.10 19.58
C PHE A 284 16.40 -0.53 19.41
N ARG A 285 16.56 0.39 18.45
CA ARG A 285 17.85 1.02 18.17
C ARG A 285 18.37 1.83 19.34
N SER A 286 17.50 2.57 20.01
CA SER A 286 17.90 3.31 21.21
C SER A 286 18.39 2.40 22.33
N LEU A 287 17.78 1.23 22.53
CA LEU A 287 18.12 0.29 23.62
C LEU A 287 19.48 -0.39 23.41
N ILE A 288 19.96 -0.40 22.18
CA ILE A 288 21.23 -1.03 21.79
C ILE A 288 22.32 0.02 21.62
N GLU A 289 22.00 1.19 21.06
CA GLU A 289 22.96 2.26 20.78
C GLU A 289 22.95 3.36 21.85
N ARG A 290 24.07 3.55 22.53
CA ARG A 290 24.23 4.61 23.54
C ARG A 290 24.03 6.00 22.94
N GLY A 291 23.43 6.90 23.73
CA GLY A 291 23.27 8.33 23.37
C GLY A 291 22.16 8.62 22.35
N ARG A 292 21.30 7.63 22.03
CA ARG A 292 20.15 7.78 21.14
C ARG A 292 18.83 8.06 21.88
N SER A 293 18.81 8.09 23.21
CA SER A 293 17.64 8.39 24.06
C SER A 293 16.94 9.71 23.69
N LYS A 294 17.72 10.71 23.29
CA LYS A 294 17.25 12.00 22.76
C LYS A 294 16.33 11.92 21.54
N LEU A 295 16.38 10.84 20.75
CA LEU A 295 15.49 10.65 19.61
C LEU A 295 14.10 10.17 20.05
N LEU A 296 14.02 9.33 21.08
CA LEU A 296 12.74 8.91 21.64
C LEU A 296 11.99 10.10 22.24
N SER A 297 12.69 10.97 22.97
CA SER A 297 12.07 12.16 23.56
C SER A 297 11.56 13.13 22.49
N LYS A 298 12.24 13.23 21.33
CA LYS A 298 11.77 14.01 20.18
C LYS A 298 10.53 13.38 19.55
N ALA A 299 10.56 12.07 19.27
CA ALA A 299 9.44 11.33 18.69
C ALA A 299 8.18 11.42 19.54
N ALA A 300 8.33 11.46 20.87
CA ALA A 300 7.23 11.59 21.83
C ALA A 300 6.36 12.85 21.64
N ARG A 301 6.84 13.88 20.93
CA ARG A 301 6.04 15.09 20.60
C ARG A 301 4.94 14.82 19.57
N PHE A 302 5.12 13.80 18.74
CA PHE A 302 4.28 13.58 17.57
C PHE A 302 3.19 12.53 17.79
N VAL A 303 3.21 11.85 18.95
CA VAL A 303 2.18 10.89 19.34
C VAL A 303 1.04 11.57 20.10
N LYS A 304 -0.18 11.12 19.83
CA LYS A 304 -1.45 11.69 20.30
C LYS A 304 -2.43 10.58 20.67
N GLY A 305 -3.46 10.95 21.41
CA GLY A 305 -4.55 10.04 21.78
C GLY A 305 -4.08 8.88 22.65
N ASN A 306 -4.50 7.67 22.31
CA ASN A 306 -4.14 6.45 23.02
C ASN A 306 -3.52 5.42 22.07
N SER A 307 -2.63 5.88 21.19
CA SER A 307 -2.00 5.05 20.18
C SER A 307 -1.00 4.06 20.77
N LEU A 308 -0.90 2.88 20.15
CA LEU A 308 0.05 1.86 20.60
C LEU A 308 1.50 2.30 20.34
N ALA A 309 1.74 3.07 19.27
CA ALA A 309 3.03 3.70 19.00
C ALA A 309 3.48 4.61 20.16
N GLY A 310 2.57 5.43 20.71
CA GLY A 310 2.85 6.28 21.86
C GLY A 310 3.20 5.49 23.13
N LYS A 311 2.46 4.41 23.40
CA LYS A 311 2.78 3.49 24.51
C LYS A 311 4.14 2.80 24.32
N ILE A 312 4.47 2.38 23.10
CA ILE A 312 5.77 1.77 22.76
C ILE A 312 6.92 2.75 23.00
N LEU A 313 6.80 4.01 22.54
CA LEU A 313 7.81 5.05 22.79
C LEU A 313 7.98 5.32 24.29
N ALA A 314 6.89 5.44 25.05
CA ALA A 314 6.95 5.65 26.50
C ALA A 314 7.60 4.47 27.23
N MET A 315 7.27 3.23 26.84
CA MET A 315 7.96 2.04 27.35
C MET A 315 9.46 2.12 27.09
N GLY A 316 9.88 2.45 25.87
CA GLY A 316 11.29 2.60 25.51
C GLY A 316 12.00 3.68 26.34
N LEU A 317 11.36 4.84 26.54
CA LEU A 317 11.89 5.91 27.38
C LEU A 317 12.10 5.47 28.84
N VAL A 318 11.15 4.72 29.40
CA VAL A 318 11.26 4.20 30.78
C VAL A 318 12.34 3.12 30.87
N GLU A 319 12.47 2.25 29.87
CA GLU A 319 13.50 1.20 29.84
C GLU A 319 14.93 1.71 29.66
N GLN A 320 15.11 2.84 28.96
CA GLN A 320 16.40 3.52 28.86
C GLN A 320 16.92 4.01 30.21
N ASP A 321 16.01 4.24 31.15
CA ASP A 321 16.32 4.70 32.50
C ASP A 321 17.12 6.03 32.53
N ASP A 322 16.89 6.88 31.52
CA ASP A 322 17.48 8.21 31.36
C ASP A 322 16.49 9.27 31.86
N ALA A 323 16.66 9.70 33.12
CA ALA A 323 15.75 10.63 33.78
C ALA A 323 15.63 11.98 33.06
N MET A 324 16.72 12.46 32.45
CA MET A 324 16.72 13.75 31.74
C MET A 324 15.87 13.69 30.48
N GLU A 325 15.96 12.58 29.72
CA GLU A 325 15.15 12.42 28.52
C GLU A 325 13.69 12.08 28.85
N MET A 326 13.44 11.34 29.94
CA MET A 326 12.08 11.16 30.47
C MET A 326 11.43 12.50 30.88
N GLU A 327 12.17 13.37 31.57
CA GLU A 327 11.70 14.71 31.96
C GLU A 327 11.33 15.56 30.73
N LYS A 328 12.16 15.53 29.68
CA LYS A 328 11.88 16.23 28.41
C LYS A 328 10.67 15.63 27.68
N ALA A 329 10.47 14.32 27.75
CA ALA A 329 9.38 13.63 27.07
C ALA A 329 8.04 13.79 27.78
N PHE A 330 8.02 13.89 29.12
CA PHE A 330 6.81 13.99 29.93
C PHE A 330 5.82 15.09 29.48
N PRO A 331 6.23 16.37 29.27
CA PRO A 331 5.33 17.39 28.76
C PRO A 331 4.99 17.22 27.28
N ARG A 332 5.84 16.55 26.50
CA ARG A 332 5.60 16.29 25.06
C ARG A 332 4.51 15.25 24.83
N LEU A 333 4.31 14.36 25.81
CA LEU A 333 3.26 13.34 25.82
C LEU A 333 1.92 13.86 26.36
N SER A 334 1.72 15.17 26.56
CA SER A 334 0.48 15.71 27.12
C SER A 334 -0.76 15.37 26.28
N SER A 335 -0.60 15.21 24.97
CA SER A 335 -1.65 14.73 24.06
C SER A 335 -1.89 13.23 24.12
N HIS A 336 -1.10 12.48 24.90
CA HIS A 336 -1.18 11.03 25.04
C HIS A 336 -1.19 10.61 26.53
N PRO A 337 -2.35 10.67 27.21
CA PRO A 337 -2.44 10.53 28.67
C PRO A 337 -1.84 9.24 29.23
N VAL A 338 -2.04 8.09 28.57
CA VAL A 338 -1.52 6.80 29.05
C VAL A 338 0.01 6.75 29.00
N ALA A 339 0.61 7.10 27.86
CA ALA A 339 2.05 7.22 27.69
C ALA A 339 2.67 8.24 28.66
N GLN A 340 2.00 9.37 28.88
CA GLN A 340 2.43 10.37 29.86
C GLN A 340 2.46 9.80 31.30
N LYS A 341 1.42 9.06 31.70
CA LYS A 341 1.38 8.37 33.00
C LYS A 341 2.50 7.33 33.13
N MET A 342 2.80 6.57 32.07
CA MET A 342 3.90 5.60 32.06
C MET A 342 5.24 6.29 32.36
N VAL A 343 5.52 7.42 31.70
CA VAL A 343 6.74 8.20 31.94
C VAL A 343 6.75 8.81 33.34
N ALA A 344 5.61 9.27 33.88
CA ALA A 344 5.51 9.78 35.25
C ALA A 344 5.89 8.71 36.29
N VAL A 345 5.37 7.49 36.14
CA VAL A 345 5.69 6.35 37.00
C VAL A 345 7.19 6.01 36.87
N GLY A 346 7.76 6.03 35.66
CA GLY A 346 9.19 5.84 35.43
C GLY A 346 10.06 6.89 36.13
N LEU A 347 9.73 8.18 35.97
CA LEU A 347 10.41 9.28 36.64
C LEU A 347 10.39 9.15 38.16
N HIS A 348 9.25 8.74 38.73
CA HIS A 348 9.16 8.50 40.17
C HIS A 348 10.06 7.36 40.65
N LYS A 349 10.05 6.23 39.94
CA LYS A 349 10.92 5.08 40.26
C LYS A 349 12.40 5.45 40.18
N LYS A 350 12.79 6.28 39.21
CA LYS A 350 14.19 6.66 38.97
C LYS A 350 14.69 7.78 39.89
N LEU A 351 13.91 8.84 40.08
CA LEU A 351 14.32 10.05 40.79
C LEU A 351 13.95 10.04 42.28
N GLY A 352 13.05 9.15 42.70
CA GLY A 352 12.53 9.08 44.06
C GLY A 352 11.52 10.20 44.39
N GLY A 353 10.98 10.17 45.61
CA GLY A 353 9.85 11.02 46.03
C GLY A 353 10.06 12.53 45.88
N LEU A 354 11.11 13.08 46.49
CA LEU A 354 11.37 14.52 46.54
C LEU A 354 11.64 15.15 45.16
N LYS A 355 12.47 14.51 44.33
CA LYS A 355 12.80 15.03 42.99
C LYS A 355 11.64 14.84 42.01
N ALA A 356 10.94 13.70 42.08
CA ALA A 356 9.77 13.48 41.24
C ALA A 356 8.60 14.42 41.60
N LEU A 357 8.40 14.74 42.88
CA LEU A 357 7.40 15.73 43.31
C LEU A 357 7.65 17.10 42.69
N ARG A 358 8.91 17.55 42.67
CA ARG A 358 9.30 18.84 42.06
C ARG A 358 9.03 18.89 40.55
N LEU A 359 9.22 17.78 39.85
CA LEU A 359 9.07 17.71 38.38
C LEU A 359 7.62 17.43 37.93
N LEU A 360 6.92 16.53 38.62
CA LEU A 360 5.59 16.06 38.22
C LEU A 360 4.47 16.90 38.83
N GLY A 361 4.76 17.70 39.86
CA GLY A 361 3.80 18.57 40.55
C GLY A 361 2.58 17.78 41.05
N GLY A 362 1.37 18.26 40.74
CA GLY A 362 0.12 17.60 41.13
C GLY A 362 -0.05 16.18 40.57
N THR A 363 0.65 15.82 39.48
CA THR A 363 0.66 14.46 38.92
C THR A 363 1.32 13.46 39.87
N PHE A 364 2.26 13.92 40.71
CA PHE A 364 2.95 13.07 41.68
C PHE A 364 1.98 12.36 42.64
N PHE A 365 1.00 13.09 43.16
CA PHE A 365 0.03 12.54 44.12
C PHE A 365 -0.93 11.52 43.50
N LYS A 366 -0.95 11.40 42.17
CA LYS A 366 -1.80 10.46 41.44
C LYS A 366 -1.03 9.22 40.95
N ILE A 367 0.29 9.14 41.16
CA ILE A 367 1.14 8.05 40.64
C ILE A 367 0.64 6.68 41.10
N SER A 368 0.26 6.53 42.37
CA SER A 368 -0.25 5.26 42.91
C SER A 368 -1.51 4.79 42.16
N SER A 369 -2.41 5.70 41.83
CA SER A 369 -3.61 5.40 41.04
C SER A 369 -3.32 5.05 39.57
N PHE A 370 -2.15 5.44 39.04
CA PHE A 370 -1.74 5.12 37.67
C PHE A 370 -1.01 3.78 37.56
N GLN A 371 -0.61 3.16 38.67
CA GLN A 371 0.28 2.00 38.65
C GLN A 371 -0.35 0.80 37.90
N GLU A 372 -1.64 0.55 38.07
CA GLU A 372 -2.34 -0.55 37.40
C GLU A 372 -2.50 -0.31 35.90
N GLU A 373 -3.02 0.87 35.53
CA GLU A 373 -3.20 1.29 34.13
C GLU A 373 -1.86 1.30 33.36
N THR A 374 -0.79 1.80 33.98
CA THR A 374 0.55 1.84 33.38
C THR A 374 1.18 0.46 33.26
N ASN A 375 0.95 -0.44 34.23
CA ASN A 375 1.40 -1.83 34.12
C ASN A 375 0.70 -2.55 32.96
N ALA A 376 -0.62 -2.36 32.81
CA ALA A 376 -1.38 -2.91 31.69
C ALA A 376 -0.89 -2.37 30.34
N ALA A 377 -0.74 -1.05 30.22
CA ALA A 377 -0.24 -0.39 29.01
C ALA A 377 1.21 -0.81 28.68
N THR A 378 2.07 -0.99 29.69
CA THR A 378 3.43 -1.50 29.50
C THR A 378 3.42 -2.93 28.96
N LYS A 379 2.55 -3.79 29.50
CA LYS A 379 2.42 -5.18 29.04
C LYS A 379 1.94 -5.25 27.59
N GLU A 380 0.92 -4.47 27.24
CA GLU A 380 0.39 -4.34 25.87
C GLU A 380 1.46 -3.83 24.91
N ALA A 381 2.10 -2.70 25.23
CA ALA A 381 3.16 -2.11 24.42
C ALA A 381 4.33 -3.08 24.22
N ARG A 382 4.74 -3.80 25.28
CA ARG A 382 5.83 -4.77 25.21
C ARG A 382 5.48 -5.97 24.35
N ALA A 383 4.26 -6.50 24.46
CA ALA A 383 3.81 -7.60 23.64
C ALA A 383 3.85 -7.22 22.15
N LYS A 384 3.33 -6.05 21.81
CA LYS A 384 3.36 -5.55 20.43
C LYS A 384 4.77 -5.25 19.94
N TYR A 385 5.57 -4.57 20.74
CA TYR A 385 6.97 -4.27 20.43
C TYR A 385 7.76 -5.56 20.13
N ASN A 386 7.61 -6.58 20.97
CA ASN A 386 8.29 -7.86 20.77
C ASN A 386 7.85 -8.55 19.47
N HIS A 387 6.54 -8.57 19.19
CA HIS A 387 6.01 -9.09 17.92
C HIS A 387 6.59 -8.32 16.72
N ILE A 388 6.60 -6.98 16.76
CA ILE A 388 7.13 -6.18 15.65
C ILE A 388 8.64 -6.44 15.46
N VAL A 389 9.43 -6.36 16.53
CA VAL A 389 10.89 -6.50 16.43
C VAL A 389 11.27 -7.91 15.97
N LYS A 390 10.66 -8.93 16.56
CA LYS A 390 10.98 -10.33 16.25
C LYS A 390 10.39 -10.78 14.93
N ASP A 391 9.07 -10.65 14.77
CA ASP A 391 8.33 -11.33 13.71
C ASP A 391 8.21 -10.48 12.43
N ILE A 392 8.25 -9.13 12.55
CA ILE A 392 8.16 -8.23 11.40
C ILE A 392 9.54 -7.73 10.95
N LEU A 393 10.37 -7.26 11.88
CA LEU A 393 11.70 -6.72 11.57
C LEU A 393 12.76 -7.83 11.46
N GLY A 394 12.48 -9.03 11.99
CA GLY A 394 13.41 -10.16 11.96
C GLY A 394 14.60 -10.01 12.91
N GLU A 395 14.45 -9.21 13.97
CA GLU A 395 15.52 -8.87 14.91
C GLU A 395 15.29 -9.55 16.27
N ASP A 396 16.37 -10.07 16.88
CA ASP A 396 16.30 -10.60 18.24
C ASP A 396 16.80 -9.54 19.24
N ALA A 397 15.86 -8.94 19.97
CA ALA A 397 16.15 -7.95 21.00
C ALA A 397 17.05 -8.46 22.13
N ASN A 398 16.98 -9.75 22.47
CA ASN A 398 17.80 -10.32 23.52
C ASN A 398 19.22 -10.57 23.01
N ALA A 399 19.36 -11.17 21.83
CA ALA A 399 20.68 -11.38 21.21
C ALA A 399 21.40 -10.05 20.95
N ALA A 400 20.68 -9.02 20.48
CA ALA A 400 21.26 -7.71 20.23
C ALA A 400 21.71 -7.00 21.52
N LYS A 401 20.95 -7.11 22.61
CA LYS A 401 21.34 -6.57 23.93
C LYS A 401 22.60 -7.27 24.49
N VAL A 402 22.69 -8.59 24.34
CA VAL A 402 23.87 -9.37 24.75
C VAL A 402 25.10 -8.92 23.95
N SER A 403 25.00 -8.86 22.62
CA SER A 403 26.08 -8.41 21.76
C SER A 403 26.55 -6.98 22.07
N ALA A 404 25.62 -6.05 22.35
CA ALA A 404 25.95 -4.68 22.73
C ALA A 404 26.72 -4.62 24.06
N ARG A 405 26.33 -5.44 25.04
CA ARG A 405 27.01 -5.53 26.34
C ARG A 405 28.41 -6.15 26.21
N GLU A 406 28.59 -7.13 25.34
CA GLU A 406 29.90 -7.72 25.04
C GLU A 406 30.83 -6.71 24.38
N LYS A 407 30.36 -5.99 23.35
CA LYS A 407 31.13 -4.90 22.72
C LYS A 407 31.57 -3.85 23.72
N LEU A 408 30.66 -3.45 24.62
CA LEU A 408 30.98 -2.49 25.68
C LEU A 408 32.07 -3.01 26.62
N THR A 409 31.97 -4.28 27.01
CA THR A 409 32.95 -4.90 27.91
C THR A 409 34.34 -4.95 27.25
N GLN A 410 34.37 -5.20 25.93
CA GLN A 410 35.60 -5.18 25.14
C GLN A 410 36.20 -3.77 24.98
N GLU A 411 35.38 -2.75 24.74
CA GLU A 411 35.84 -1.35 24.66
C GLU A 411 36.40 -0.86 26.00
N MET A 412 35.71 -1.14 27.11
CA MET A 412 36.20 -0.80 28.46
C MET A 412 37.48 -1.55 28.83
N ALA A 413 37.69 -2.77 28.30
CA ALA A 413 38.93 -3.51 28.49
C ALA A 413 40.10 -2.93 27.68
N LYS A 414 39.84 -2.42 26.47
CA LYS A 414 40.86 -1.74 25.64
C LYS A 414 41.30 -0.40 26.24
N ASP A 415 40.37 0.38 26.81
CA ASP A 415 40.70 1.66 27.46
C ASP A 415 41.57 1.45 28.72
N LYS A 416 41.33 0.38 29.49
CA LYS A 416 42.16 0.03 30.66
C LYS A 416 43.54 -0.56 30.29
N GLY A 417 43.68 -1.16 29.10
CA GLY A 417 44.95 -1.67 28.59
C GLY A 417 45.88 -0.59 28.02
N GLY A 418 45.37 0.60 27.70
CA GLY A 418 46.15 1.74 27.18
C GLY A 418 46.85 2.57 28.27
N GLU A 419 46.42 2.49 29.53
CA GLU A 419 47.00 3.29 30.63
C GLU A 419 48.27 2.69 31.26
N THR A 420 48.57 1.41 31.05
CA THR A 420 49.78 0.77 31.60
C THR A 420 51.05 1.01 30.77
N GLY A 421 50.95 1.62 29.59
CA GLY A 421 52.09 1.91 28.70
C GLY A 421 52.81 3.24 28.92
N LYS A 422 52.31 4.16 29.78
CA LYS A 422 52.85 5.52 29.96
C LYS A 422 53.65 5.76 31.24
N LYS A 423 54.03 4.71 31.97
CA LYS A 423 54.97 4.79 33.11
C LYS A 423 56.24 3.96 32.90
N LYS A 424 56.97 4.25 31.81
CA LYS A 424 58.42 4.02 31.73
C LYS A 424 59.04 5.17 30.94
N LYS A 425 59.39 6.24 31.66
CA LYS A 425 60.51 7.12 31.33
C LYS A 425 61.48 7.03 32.49
#